data_AF-A0A562WBF7-F1
#
_entry.id   AF-A0A562WBF7-F1
#
_cell.length_a   1.000
_cell.length_b   1.000
_cell.length_c   1.000
_cell.angle_alpha   90.00
_cell.angle_beta   90.00
_cell.angle_gamma   90.00
#
_symmetry.space_group_name_H-M   'P 1'
#
loop_
_entity.id
_entity.type
_entity.pdbx_description
1 polymer ?
#
loop_
_entity_poly.entity_id
_entity_poly.type
_entity_poly.pdbx_seq_one_letter_code
_entity_poly.pdbx_strand_id
1 'polypeptide(L)'
;MLETTIAAIGPLDQTATAAARDLQSRLTKPAGSLGALEDLSIRLAGLAGTCPPPLPEPAAVAIFAGDHGVHAQGVTPWPQEVTAQMIGNFLAGGAVVNAFARQAGASVTVVDVGVATPLPPAVADGPDAPNRWRRTHPGWSRPGSAPAPAT
;
A
#
# COMPACT_ATOMS: atom_id res chain seq x y z
N MET A 1 0.48 19.34 6.93
CA MET A 1 0.39 18.29 5.88
C MET A 1 -0.71 17.30 6.22
N LEU A 2 -0.76 16.76 7.44
CA LEU A 2 -1.83 15.85 7.87
C LEU A 2 -3.22 16.51 7.83
N GLU A 3 -3.38 17.72 8.37
CA GLU A 3 -4.69 18.39 8.37
C GLU A 3 -5.18 18.65 6.94
N THR A 4 -4.27 19.06 6.05
CA THR A 4 -4.56 19.30 4.63
C THR A 4 -5.03 18.01 3.94
N THR A 5 -4.36 16.88 4.17
CA THR A 5 -4.75 15.59 3.58
C THR A 5 -6.12 15.15 4.07
N ILE A 6 -6.40 15.27 5.36
CA ILE A 6 -7.71 14.91 5.93
C ILE A 6 -8.80 15.80 5.34
N ALA A 7 -8.56 17.11 5.25
CA ALA A 7 -9.51 18.06 4.69
C ALA A 7 -9.82 17.81 3.19
N ALA A 8 -8.92 17.14 2.46
CA ALA A 8 -9.12 16.79 1.06
C ALA A 8 -9.99 15.54 0.84
N ILE A 9 -10.30 14.76 1.89
CA ILE A 9 -11.16 13.58 1.78
C ILE A 9 -12.61 14.02 1.67
N GLY A 10 -13.18 13.86 0.47
CA GLY A 10 -14.57 14.18 0.17
C GLY A 10 -15.45 12.94 -0.05
N PRO A 11 -16.78 13.12 -0.12
CA PRO A 11 -17.68 12.10 -0.63
C PRO A 11 -17.41 11.83 -2.12
N LEU A 12 -17.94 10.70 -2.62
CA LEU A 12 -17.92 10.41 -4.05
C LEU A 12 -18.68 11.48 -4.85
N ASP A 13 -18.25 11.72 -6.10
CA ASP A 13 -18.99 12.57 -7.02
C ASP A 13 -20.35 11.94 -7.35
N GLN A 14 -21.42 12.62 -6.95
CA GLN A 14 -22.77 12.10 -7.09
C GLN A 14 -23.28 12.17 -8.54
N THR A 15 -22.82 13.13 -9.33
CA THR A 15 -23.18 13.25 -10.74
C THR A 15 -22.58 12.10 -11.54
N ALA A 16 -21.29 11.81 -11.33
CA ALA A 16 -20.62 10.68 -11.96
C ALA A 16 -21.19 9.32 -11.49
N THR A 17 -21.51 9.21 -10.20
CA THR A 17 -22.19 8.03 -9.63
C THR A 17 -23.55 7.79 -10.29
N ALA A 18 -24.37 8.84 -10.45
CA ALA A 18 -25.67 8.75 -11.10
C ALA A 18 -25.54 8.39 -12.59
N ALA A 19 -24.60 9.02 -13.31
CA ALA A 19 -24.30 8.72 -14.71
C ALA A 19 -23.86 7.27 -14.90
N ALA A 20 -23.05 6.72 -13.99
CA ALA A 20 -22.62 5.32 -14.05
C ALA A 20 -23.76 4.32 -13.77
N ARG A 21 -24.68 4.65 -12.86
CA ARG A 21 -25.89 3.83 -12.62
C ARG A 21 -26.78 3.79 -13.86
N ASP A 22 -26.99 4.94 -14.49
CA ASP A 22 -27.75 5.07 -15.73
C ASP A 22 -27.06 4.38 -16.92
N LEU A 23 -25.73 4.43 -17.00
CA LEU A 23 -24.99 3.62 -17.96
C LEU A 23 -25.22 2.12 -17.73
N GLN A 24 -25.09 1.64 -16.49
CA GLN A 24 -25.27 0.23 -16.15
C GLN A 24 -26.68 -0.31 -16.48
N SER A 25 -27.72 0.53 -16.40
CA SER A 25 -29.09 0.14 -16.72
C SER A 25 -29.35 0.01 -18.23
N ARG A 26 -28.53 0.66 -19.07
CA ARG A 26 -28.66 0.64 -20.54
C ARG A 26 -27.74 -0.34 -21.25
N LEU A 27 -26.76 -0.92 -20.55
CA LEU A 27 -25.87 -1.92 -21.15
C LEU A 27 -26.66 -3.16 -21.56
N THR A 28 -26.24 -3.81 -22.64
CA THR A 28 -26.84 -5.05 -23.16
C THR A 28 -26.54 -6.23 -22.25
N LYS A 29 -27.19 -6.26 -21.09
CA LYS A 29 -27.13 -7.31 -20.08
C LYS A 29 -28.42 -7.28 -19.25
N PRO A 30 -28.88 -8.41 -18.68
CA PRO A 30 -29.93 -8.36 -17.67
C PRO A 30 -29.49 -7.46 -16.50
N ALA A 31 -30.41 -6.67 -15.95
CA ALA A 31 -30.10 -5.78 -14.82
C ALA A 31 -29.53 -6.59 -13.64
N GLY A 32 -28.40 -6.14 -13.09
CA GLY A 32 -27.72 -6.79 -11.97
C GLY A 32 -26.96 -8.07 -12.31
N SER A 33 -26.90 -8.51 -13.57
CA SER A 33 -26.27 -9.79 -13.94
C SER A 33 -24.76 -9.84 -13.69
N LEU A 34 -24.10 -8.69 -13.55
CA LEU A 34 -22.66 -8.63 -13.22
C LEU A 34 -22.40 -8.46 -11.71
N GLY A 35 -23.45 -8.36 -10.89
CA GLY A 35 -23.37 -8.26 -9.43
C GLY A 35 -22.39 -7.18 -8.96
N ALA A 36 -21.38 -7.58 -8.18
CA ALA A 36 -20.39 -6.69 -7.58
C ALA A 36 -19.59 -5.85 -8.60
N LEU A 37 -19.48 -6.29 -9.86
CA LEU A 37 -18.81 -5.50 -10.90
C LEU A 37 -19.60 -4.24 -11.28
N GLU A 38 -20.93 -4.27 -11.18
CA GLU A 38 -21.76 -3.09 -11.42
C GLU A 38 -21.51 -2.05 -10.34
N ASP A 39 -21.59 -2.48 -9.07
CA ASP A 39 -21.33 -1.63 -7.91
C ASP A 39 -19.91 -1.07 -7.92
N LEU A 40 -18.92 -1.89 -8.29
CA LEU A 40 -17.53 -1.45 -8.42
C LEU A 40 -17.37 -0.36 -9.49
N SER A 41 -17.98 -0.54 -10.67
CA SER A 41 -17.88 0.45 -11.76
C SER A 41 -18.49 1.80 -11.37
N ILE A 42 -19.60 1.79 -10.63
CA ILE A 42 -20.28 2.99 -10.12
C ILE A 42 -19.41 3.70 -9.09
N ARG A 43 -18.80 2.94 -8.16
CA ARG A 43 -17.87 3.48 -7.17
C ARG A 43 -16.63 4.09 -7.81
N LEU A 44 -16.05 3.43 -8.81
CA LEU A 44 -14.89 3.95 -9.54
C LEU A 44 -15.23 5.26 -10.28
N ALA A 45 -16.42 5.36 -10.89
CA ALA A 45 -16.89 6.60 -11.51
C ALA A 45 -17.00 7.73 -10.49
N GLY A 46 -17.60 7.46 -9.33
CA GLY A 46 -17.71 8.43 -8.23
C GLY A 46 -16.34 8.85 -7.65
N LEU A 47 -15.37 7.94 -7.59
CA LEU A 47 -13.99 8.24 -7.17
C LEU A 47 -13.24 9.08 -8.20
N ALA A 48 -13.41 8.78 -9.48
CA ALA A 48 -12.75 9.49 -10.57
C ALA A 48 -13.44 10.82 -10.94
N GLY A 49 -14.67 11.06 -10.46
CA GLY A 49 -15.48 12.22 -10.82
C GLY A 49 -15.97 12.20 -12.27
N THR A 50 -15.93 11.05 -12.95
CA THR A 50 -16.29 10.93 -14.37
C THR A 50 -16.85 9.56 -14.72
N CYS A 51 -17.68 9.49 -15.75
CA CYS A 51 -18.27 8.26 -16.26
C CYS A 51 -18.11 8.19 -17.80
N PRO A 52 -17.55 7.10 -18.37
CA PRO A 52 -16.98 5.96 -17.65
C PRO A 52 -15.69 6.35 -16.90
N PRO A 53 -15.37 5.68 -15.78
CA PRO A 53 -14.11 5.95 -15.07
C PRO A 53 -12.92 5.57 -15.95
N PRO A 54 -11.81 6.32 -15.90
CA PRO A 54 -10.55 5.88 -16.48
C PRO A 54 -10.02 4.64 -15.75
N LEU A 55 -9.11 3.90 -16.39
CA LEU A 55 -8.36 2.84 -15.71
C LEU A 55 -7.50 3.45 -14.60
N PRO A 56 -7.54 2.92 -13.36
CA PRO A 56 -6.70 3.42 -12.28
C PRO A 56 -5.23 3.03 -12.52
N GLU A 57 -4.44 3.97 -13.04
CA GLU A 57 -3.01 3.78 -13.28
C GLU A 57 -2.18 4.95 -12.71
N PRO A 58 -0.95 4.69 -12.18
CA PRO A 58 -0.33 3.37 -12.03
C PRO A 58 -0.86 2.62 -10.79
N ALA A 59 -0.99 1.30 -10.89
CA ALA A 59 -1.24 0.44 -9.74
C ALA A 59 0.03 0.30 -8.87
N ALA A 60 -0.14 0.34 -7.55
CA ALA A 60 0.98 0.22 -6.61
C ALA A 60 0.57 -0.52 -5.34
N VAL A 61 1.53 -1.28 -4.79
CA VAL A 61 1.45 -1.95 -3.49
C VAL A 61 2.52 -1.33 -2.59
N ALA A 62 2.10 -0.78 -1.45
CA ALA A 62 3.00 -0.29 -0.41
C ALA A 62 3.06 -1.28 0.76
N ILE A 63 4.26 -1.75 1.11
CA ILE A 63 4.53 -2.65 2.23
C ILE A 63 5.22 -1.86 3.32
N PHE A 64 4.52 -1.58 4.42
CA PHE A 64 5.09 -0.89 5.58
C PHE A 64 5.65 -1.92 6.55
N ALA A 65 6.97 -1.96 6.71
CA ALA A 65 7.67 -2.93 7.55
C ALA A 65 8.17 -2.27 8.84
N GLY A 66 7.91 -2.92 9.98
CA GLY A 66 8.39 -2.50 11.28
C GLY A 66 8.31 -3.65 12.29
N ASP A 67 9.16 -3.59 13.31
CA ASP A 67 9.19 -4.57 14.39
C ASP A 67 8.43 -4.09 15.62
N HIS A 68 7.95 -5.04 16.42
CA HIS A 68 7.15 -4.75 17.61
C HIS A 68 7.88 -5.21 18.88
N GLY A 69 7.97 -4.31 19.87
CA GLY A 69 8.65 -4.59 21.14
C GLY A 69 8.04 -5.74 21.97
N VAL A 70 6.76 -6.06 21.75
CA VAL A 70 6.06 -7.21 22.37
C VAL A 70 6.69 -8.55 21.99
N HIS A 71 7.51 -8.62 20.92
CA HIS A 71 8.29 -9.80 20.56
C HIS A 71 9.10 -10.36 21.74
N ALA A 72 9.65 -9.48 22.59
CA ALA A 72 10.42 -9.86 23.78
C ALA A 72 9.62 -10.68 24.83
N GLN A 73 8.29 -10.72 24.71
CA GLN A 73 7.41 -11.52 25.56
C GLN A 73 7.12 -12.91 24.99
N GLY A 74 7.73 -13.30 23.87
CA GLY A 74 7.60 -14.64 23.29
C GLY A 74 6.25 -14.91 22.63
N VAL A 75 5.54 -13.86 22.18
CA VAL A 75 4.20 -13.97 21.56
C VAL A 75 4.19 -14.60 20.15
N THR A 76 5.37 -14.89 19.59
CA THR A 76 5.53 -15.50 18.27
C THR A 76 6.71 -16.49 18.30
N PRO A 77 6.63 -17.62 17.57
CA PRO A 77 7.75 -18.56 17.43
C PRO A 77 8.83 -18.06 16.46
N TRP A 78 8.56 -17.00 15.69
CA TRP A 78 9.50 -16.50 14.68
C TRP A 78 10.54 -15.55 15.30
N PRO A 79 11.84 -15.70 14.95
CA PRO A 79 12.87 -14.73 15.32
C PRO A 79 12.55 -13.32 14.79
N GLN A 80 12.97 -12.29 15.53
CA GLN A 80 12.70 -10.89 15.15
C GLN A 80 13.37 -10.50 13.82
N GLU A 81 14.52 -11.11 13.49
CA GLU A 81 15.26 -10.88 12.24
C GLU A 81 14.49 -11.30 10.97
N VAL A 82 13.42 -12.09 11.09
CA VAL A 82 12.59 -12.50 9.96
C VAL A 82 12.01 -11.28 9.22
N THR A 83 11.73 -10.18 9.92
CA THR A 83 11.26 -8.93 9.29
C THR A 83 12.27 -8.42 8.25
N ALA A 84 13.56 -8.39 8.59
CA ALA A 84 14.63 -7.97 7.68
C ALA A 84 14.84 -8.97 6.53
N GLN A 85 14.73 -10.26 6.81
CA GLN A 85 14.82 -11.31 5.78
C GLN A 85 13.68 -11.19 4.75
N MET A 86 12.45 -10.93 5.23
CA MET A 86 11.29 -10.74 4.35
C MET A 86 11.41 -9.48 3.51
N ILE A 87 11.95 -8.40 4.05
CA ILE A 87 12.30 -7.21 3.28
C ILE A 87 13.25 -7.55 2.12
N GLY A 88 14.32 -8.29 2.40
CA GLY A 88 15.23 -8.77 1.35
C GLY A 88 14.48 -9.56 0.28
N ASN A 89 13.55 -10.43 0.69
CA ASN A 89 12.72 -11.21 -0.23
C ASN A 89 11.77 -10.33 -1.08
N PHE A 90 11.13 -9.32 -0.49
CA PHE A 90 10.28 -8.36 -1.21
C PHE A 90 11.06 -7.59 -2.26
N LEU A 91 12.27 -7.13 -1.93
CA LEU A 91 13.14 -6.39 -2.85
C LEU A 91 13.67 -7.28 -3.97
N ALA A 92 14.05 -8.52 -3.65
CA ALA A 92 14.46 -9.51 -4.63
C ALA A 92 13.32 -10.01 -5.54
N GLY A 93 12.06 -9.66 -5.24
CA GLY A 93 10.91 -10.09 -6.04
C GLY A 93 10.45 -11.52 -5.79
N GLY A 94 10.93 -12.17 -4.72
CA GLY A 94 10.72 -13.58 -4.43
C GLY A 94 9.52 -13.87 -3.52
N ALA A 95 8.86 -12.85 -2.98
CA ALA A 95 7.72 -13.06 -2.10
C ALA A 95 6.41 -13.22 -2.88
N VAL A 96 5.41 -13.82 -2.23
CA VAL A 96 4.07 -14.03 -2.79
C VAL A 96 3.43 -12.70 -3.27
N VAL A 97 3.62 -11.62 -2.51
CA VAL A 97 3.13 -10.29 -2.90
C VAL A 97 3.74 -9.79 -4.22
N ASN A 98 5.01 -10.12 -4.50
CA ASN A 98 5.64 -9.78 -5.77
C ASN A 98 5.03 -10.54 -6.94
N ALA A 99 4.66 -11.82 -6.73
CA ALA A 99 3.98 -12.61 -7.76
C ALA A 99 2.60 -12.01 -8.10
N PHE A 100 1.80 -11.63 -7.09
CA PHE A 100 0.52 -10.96 -7.30
C PHE A 100 0.67 -9.57 -7.94
N ALA A 101 1.63 -8.76 -7.46
CA ALA A 101 1.87 -7.44 -8.00
C ALA A 101 2.25 -7.49 -9.49
N ARG A 102 3.14 -8.43 -9.87
CA ARG A 102 3.50 -8.66 -11.28
C ARG A 102 2.29 -9.06 -12.12
N GLN A 103 1.46 -9.98 -11.62
CA GLN A 103 0.26 -10.42 -12.34
C GLN A 103 -0.75 -9.27 -12.52
N ALA A 104 -0.82 -8.35 -11.56
CA ALA A 104 -1.71 -7.20 -11.59
C ALA A 104 -1.11 -5.95 -12.28
N GLY A 105 0.14 -6.01 -12.77
CA GLY A 105 0.83 -4.84 -13.33
C GLY A 105 1.14 -3.75 -12.30
N ALA A 106 1.18 -4.09 -11.01
CA ALA A 106 1.43 -3.16 -9.92
C ALA A 106 2.92 -3.10 -9.54
N SER A 107 3.42 -1.91 -9.24
CA SER A 107 4.73 -1.75 -8.61
C SER A 107 4.69 -2.09 -7.12
N VAL A 108 5.78 -2.59 -6.55
CA VAL A 108 5.92 -2.83 -5.10
C VAL A 108 6.84 -1.78 -4.51
N THR A 109 6.43 -1.13 -3.43
CA THR A 109 7.28 -0.23 -2.64
C THR A 109 7.32 -0.72 -1.20
N VAL A 110 8.51 -1.01 -0.68
CA VAL A 110 8.71 -1.35 0.72
C VAL A 110 9.14 -0.09 1.47
N VAL A 111 8.47 0.18 2.57
CA VAL A 111 8.65 1.35 3.43
C VAL A 111 9.08 0.87 4.81
N ASP A 112 10.35 1.09 5.18
CA ASP A 112 10.81 0.87 6.55
C ASP A 112 10.26 1.98 7.46
N VAL A 113 9.37 1.60 8.37
CA VAL A 113 8.73 2.47 9.37
C VAL A 113 9.19 2.18 10.80
N GLY A 114 10.12 1.23 11.01
CA GLY A 114 10.55 0.85 12.35
C GLY A 114 11.15 -0.54 12.46
N VAL A 115 11.91 -1.00 11.47
CA VAL A 115 12.61 -2.29 11.56
C VAL A 115 13.76 -2.18 12.56
N ALA A 116 13.86 -3.14 13.48
CA ALA A 116 14.84 -3.14 14.56
C ALA A 116 16.24 -3.55 14.07
N THR A 117 16.29 -4.45 13.09
CA THR A 117 17.54 -4.86 12.46
C THR A 117 18.04 -3.75 11.53
N PRO A 118 19.33 -3.35 11.61
CA PRO A 118 19.91 -2.43 10.64
C PRO A 118 19.80 -2.97 9.22
N LEU A 119 19.15 -2.20 8.34
CA LEU A 119 19.03 -2.52 6.92
C LEU A 119 19.99 -1.68 6.09
N PRO A 120 20.41 -2.16 4.91
CA PRO A 120 21.19 -1.36 3.97
C PRO A 120 20.55 0.01 3.68
N PRO A 121 21.35 1.02 3.32
CA PRO A 121 20.81 2.32 2.93
C PRO A 121 19.86 2.16 1.76
N ALA A 122 18.84 3.01 1.74
CA ALA A 122 17.94 3.06 0.62
C ALA A 122 18.66 3.55 -0.62
N VAL A 123 18.85 2.70 -1.62
CA VAL A 123 19.27 3.15 -2.94
C VAL A 123 18.03 3.73 -3.60
N ALA A 124 18.14 4.95 -4.12
CA ALA A 124 17.08 5.52 -4.94
C ALA A 124 16.99 4.68 -6.21
N ASP A 125 16.06 3.73 -6.24
CA ASP A 125 15.77 3.01 -7.46
C ASP A 125 15.28 4.00 -8.52
N GLY A 126 15.70 3.80 -9.77
CA GLY A 126 15.21 4.59 -10.90
C GLY A 126 13.66 4.55 -10.99
N PRO A 127 13.05 5.52 -11.68
CA PRO A 127 11.58 5.65 -11.77
C PRO A 127 10.87 4.39 -12.31
N ASP A 128 11.59 3.48 -12.96
CA ASP A 128 11.03 2.27 -13.59
C ASP A 128 11.30 0.96 -12.83
N ALA A 129 11.91 1.01 -11.64
CA ALA A 129 12.18 -0.21 -10.89
C ALA A 129 10.87 -0.88 -10.40
N PRO A 130 10.69 -2.20 -10.64
CA PRO A 130 9.45 -2.91 -10.29
C PRO A 130 9.27 -3.07 -8.77
N ASN A 131 10.36 -3.12 -8.02
CA ASN A 131 10.39 -3.10 -6.57
C ASN A 131 11.21 -1.89 -6.12
N ARG A 132 10.65 -1.07 -5.23
CA ARG A 132 11.26 0.16 -4.73
C ARG A 132 11.47 0.09 -3.24
N TRP A 133 12.53 0.73 -2.77
CA TRP A 133 12.83 0.81 -1.35
C TRP A 133 12.78 2.26 -0.83
N ARG A 134 12.04 2.49 0.26
CA ARG A 134 11.93 3.79 0.95
C ARG A 134 12.12 3.61 2.45
N ARG A 135 12.79 4.58 3.10
CA ARG A 135 12.97 4.63 4.55
C ARG A 135 12.37 5.94 5.06
N THR A 136 11.44 5.88 6.02
CA THR A 136 10.81 7.09 6.58
C THR A 136 11.62 7.67 7.73
N HIS A 137 12.32 6.84 8.52
CA HIS A 137 13.19 7.28 9.62
C HIS A 137 14.38 6.31 9.87
N PRO A 138 15.50 6.76 10.45
CA PRO A 138 16.57 5.88 10.94
C PRO A 138 16.14 5.18 12.24
N GLY A 139 15.38 4.09 12.13
CA GLY A 139 15.12 3.13 13.22
C GLY A 139 14.19 3.61 14.34
N TRP A 140 13.35 2.70 14.84
CA TRP A 140 12.57 2.91 16.05
C TRP A 140 13.49 2.81 17.29
N SER A 141 13.78 3.93 17.94
CA SER A 141 14.41 3.93 19.27
C SER A 141 13.37 3.59 20.35
N ARG A 142 13.65 2.58 21.18
CA ARG A 142 12.78 2.14 22.29
C ARG A 142 12.35 3.33 23.16
N PRO A 143 11.06 3.46 23.52
CA PRO A 143 10.67 4.34 24.61
C PRO A 143 11.32 3.82 25.91
N GLY A 144 12.26 4.58 26.47
CA GLY A 144 12.86 4.29 27.79
C GLY A 144 14.37 3.99 27.82
N SER A 145 15.10 3.97 26.71
CA SER A 145 16.57 3.96 26.74
C SER A 145 17.10 5.39 26.58
N ALA A 146 17.41 6.06 27.70
CA ALA A 146 18.20 7.28 27.67
C ALA A 146 19.55 7.01 26.98
N PRO A 147 20.12 7.96 26.22
CA PRO A 147 21.47 7.81 25.71
C PRO A 147 22.45 7.71 26.88
N ALA A 148 23.32 6.70 26.84
CA ALA A 148 24.43 6.59 27.79
C ALA A 148 25.32 7.84 27.69
N PRO A 149 25.78 8.43 28.81
CA PRO A 149 26.63 9.60 28.76
C PRO A 149 27.95 9.27 28.06
N ALA A 150 28.35 10.14 27.13
CA ALA A 150 29.63 10.06 26.46
C ALA A 150 30.76 10.22 27.49
N THR A 151 31.67 9.24 27.53
CA THR A 151 32.99 9.35 28.17
C THR A 151 33.99 9.97 27.21
#